data_AF-A0A9D7BL45-F1
#
_entry.id   AF-A0A9D7BL45-F1
#
_cell.length_a   1.000
_cell.length_b   1.000
_cell.length_c   1.000
_cell.angle_alpha   90.00
_cell.angle_beta   90.00
_cell.angle_gamma   90.00
#
_symmetry.space_group_name_H-M   'P 1'
#
loop_
_entity.id
_entity.type
_entity.pdbx_description
1 polymer ?
#
loop_
_entity_poly.entity_id
_entity_poly.type
_entity_poly.pdbx_seq_one_letter_code
_entity_poly.pdbx_strand_id
1 'polypeptide(L)'
;MKLGIFIAIGLLFNIQNIQSTHIVGGDLTYRHVSGDVYEVTLSLRRDCFLGHPDAEFDPIAHIGIFSANGSQLINFGNNGHLQIPYIGNDTLNPFIRSDCGFEGRQVCVQEAKYVGYLILPLDLEVIYLVIKDAAEMQR
;
A
#
# COMPACT_ATOMS: atom_id res chain seq x y z
N MET A 1 -17.07 48.28 -7.28
CA MET A 1 -17.43 47.19 -8.21
C MET A 1 -16.25 46.60 -9.00
N LYS A 2 -15.26 47.39 -9.45
CA LYS A 2 -14.13 46.86 -10.24
C LYS A 2 -13.10 46.03 -9.45
N LEU A 3 -12.80 46.39 -8.20
CA LEU A 3 -11.81 45.68 -7.38
C LEU A 3 -12.20 44.23 -7.04
N GLY A 4 -13.50 43.98 -6.79
CA GLY A 4 -14.01 42.62 -6.52
C GLY A 4 -13.93 41.70 -7.74
N ILE A 5 -14.03 42.26 -8.96
CA ILE A 5 -13.88 41.50 -10.20
C ILE A 5 -12.42 41.07 -10.40
N PHE A 6 -11.44 41.93 -10.08
CA PHE A 6 -10.01 41.56 -10.17
C PHE A 6 -9.62 40.45 -9.18
N ILE A 7 -10.17 40.46 -7.96
CA ILE A 7 -9.94 39.41 -6.96
C ILE A 7 -10.59 38.09 -7.41
N ALA A 8 -11.80 38.13 -7.95
CA ALA A 8 -12.49 36.95 -8.47
C ALA A 8 -11.76 36.34 -9.69
N ILE A 9 -11.20 37.17 -10.59
CA ILE A 9 -10.41 36.70 -11.74
C ILE A 9 -9.07 36.10 -11.30
N GLY A 10 -8.42 36.64 -10.27
CA GLY A 10 -7.17 36.08 -9.71
C GLY A 10 -7.35 34.69 -9.06
N LEU A 11 -8.51 34.41 -8.47
CA LEU A 11 -8.82 33.09 -7.90
C LEU A 11 -9.08 32.01 -8.96
N LEU A 12 -9.52 32.38 -10.15
CA LEU A 12 -9.82 31.42 -11.24
C LEU A 12 -8.57 30.92 -11.98
N PHE A 13 -7.39 31.50 -11.75
CA PHE A 13 -6.14 31.14 -12.44
C PHE A 13 -5.24 30.14 -11.68
N ASN A 14 -5.67 29.61 -10.53
CA ASN A 14 -4.90 28.66 -9.72
C ASN A 14 -5.37 27.19 -9.89
N ILE A 15 -5.55 26.74 -11.12
CA ILE A 15 -5.72 25.31 -11.41
C ILE A 15 -4.34 24.66 -11.49
N GLN A 16 -3.80 24.26 -10.34
CA GLN A 16 -2.61 23.42 -10.30
C GLN A 16 -2.99 21.98 -10.66
N ASN A 17 -2.16 21.35 -11.49
CA ASN A 17 -2.29 19.92 -11.80
C ASN A 17 -1.91 19.12 -10.56
N ILE A 18 -2.91 18.58 -9.87
CA ILE A 18 -2.69 17.60 -8.81
C ILE A 18 -2.45 16.26 -9.52
N GLN A 19 -1.21 15.84 -9.59
CA GLN A 19 -0.88 14.50 -10.06
C GLN A 19 -0.94 13.53 -8.88
N SER A 20 -1.42 12.32 -9.16
CA SER A 20 -1.34 11.21 -8.22
C SER A 20 -0.55 10.06 -8.85
N THR A 21 0.42 9.52 -8.11
CA THR A 21 1.20 8.36 -8.53
C THR A 21 0.79 7.18 -7.67
N HIS A 22 0.27 6.16 -8.34
CA HIS A 22 -0.62 5.20 -7.72
C HIS A 22 0.07 3.84 -7.57
N ILE A 23 -0.04 3.25 -6.38
CA ILE A 23 0.20 1.82 -6.18
C ILE A 23 -0.76 1.05 -7.10
N VAL A 24 -0.22 0.33 -8.09
CA VAL A 24 -1.06 -0.39 -9.07
C VAL A 24 -1.76 -1.60 -8.44
N GLY A 25 -1.27 -2.07 -7.30
CA GLY A 25 -1.94 -3.08 -6.49
C GLY A 25 -0.99 -3.74 -5.49
N GLY A 26 -1.47 -4.80 -4.86
CA GLY A 26 -0.69 -5.59 -3.93
C GLY A 26 -1.48 -6.79 -3.42
N ASP A 27 -0.78 -7.67 -2.73
CA ASP A 27 -1.36 -8.83 -2.03
C ASP A 27 -0.86 -8.86 -0.60
N LEU A 28 -1.76 -9.20 0.32
CA LEU A 28 -1.46 -9.45 1.71
C LEU A 28 -1.83 -10.90 2.01
N THR A 29 -0.83 -11.71 2.31
CA THR A 29 -0.99 -13.13 2.61
C THR A 29 -0.49 -13.45 4.00
N TYR A 30 -1.04 -14.50 4.60
CA TYR A 30 -0.57 -15.02 5.88
C TYR A 30 -0.43 -16.54 5.79
N ARG A 31 0.57 -17.08 6.49
CA ARG A 31 0.87 -18.50 6.53
C ARG A 31 1.19 -18.91 7.96
N HIS A 32 0.53 -19.96 8.43
CA HIS A 32 0.86 -20.56 9.72
C HIS A 32 2.25 -21.20 9.67
N VAL A 33 3.08 -20.91 10.68
CA VAL A 33 4.46 -21.43 10.78
C VAL A 33 4.54 -22.49 11.87
N SER A 34 4.16 -22.13 13.10
CA SER A 34 4.19 -23.02 14.26
C SER A 34 3.49 -22.38 15.46
N GLY A 35 2.78 -23.15 16.28
CA GLY A 35 2.10 -22.63 17.48
C GLY A 35 1.17 -21.47 17.12
N ASP A 36 1.37 -20.33 17.75
CA ASP A 36 0.62 -19.07 17.50
C ASP A 36 1.33 -18.15 16.49
N VAL A 37 2.40 -18.62 15.83
CA VAL A 37 3.22 -17.79 14.92
C VAL A 37 2.74 -17.90 13.48
N TYR A 38 2.47 -16.75 12.90
CA TYR A 38 2.08 -16.57 11.51
C TYR A 38 3.11 -15.69 10.79
N GLU A 39 3.53 -16.12 9.61
CA GLU A 39 4.26 -15.28 8.66
C GLU A 39 3.24 -14.46 7.88
N VAL A 40 3.47 -13.15 7.80
CA VAL A 40 2.66 -12.20 7.04
C VAL A 40 3.53 -11.64 5.93
N THR A 41 3.06 -11.76 4.68
CA THR A 41 3.76 -11.24 3.50
C THR A 41 2.90 -10.21 2.81
N LEU A 42 3.43 -9.00 2.66
CA LEU A 42 2.88 -7.95 1.82
C LEU A 42 3.74 -7.82 0.56
N SER A 43 3.13 -7.99 -0.60
CA SER A 43 3.71 -7.64 -1.90
C SER A 43 3.03 -6.38 -2.40
N LEU A 44 3.78 -5.29 -2.60
CA LEU A 44 3.25 -4.01 -3.05
C LEU A 44 3.82 -3.68 -4.43
N ARG A 45 2.97 -3.27 -5.38
CA ARG A 45 3.37 -3.04 -6.77
C ARG A 45 3.10 -1.59 -7.19
N ARG A 46 4.07 -0.96 -7.85
CA ARG A 46 3.96 0.35 -8.50
C ARG A 46 4.31 0.28 -9.98
N ASP A 47 3.80 1.21 -10.78
CA ASP A 47 4.14 1.29 -12.22
C ASP A 47 5.58 1.83 -12.39
N CYS A 48 6.34 1.25 -13.31
CA CYS A 48 7.73 1.68 -13.55
C CYS A 48 7.86 3.06 -14.22
N PHE A 49 6.88 3.45 -15.04
CA PHE A 49 6.96 4.62 -15.93
C PHE A 49 6.11 5.79 -15.41
N LEU A 50 5.02 5.49 -14.72
CA LEU A 50 4.06 6.46 -14.20
C LEU A 50 4.19 6.67 -12.68
N GLY A 51 5.05 5.91 -12.00
CA GLY A 51 5.41 6.15 -10.60
C GLY A 51 6.17 7.46 -10.43
N HIS A 52 5.90 8.21 -9.35
CA HIS A 52 6.69 9.40 -9.02
C HIS A 52 8.05 8.94 -8.49
N PRO A 53 9.16 9.59 -8.85
CA PRO A 53 10.45 9.31 -8.24
C PRO A 53 10.47 9.57 -6.73
N ASP A 54 9.60 10.44 -6.23
CA ASP A 54 9.46 10.73 -4.78
C ASP A 54 8.39 9.87 -4.08
N ALA A 55 7.81 8.89 -4.78
CA ALA A 55 6.87 7.91 -4.23
C ALA A 55 7.54 6.52 -4.17
N GLU A 56 8.67 6.48 -3.47
CA GLU A 56 9.43 5.26 -3.20
C GLU A 56 8.71 4.36 -2.20
N PHE A 57 9.12 3.09 -2.18
CA PHE A 57 8.65 2.15 -1.18
C PHE A 57 9.17 2.52 0.20
N ASP A 58 8.31 2.44 1.21
CA ASP A 58 8.72 2.80 2.56
C ASP A 58 9.73 1.79 3.11
N PRO A 59 10.70 2.25 3.91
CA PRO A 59 11.64 1.35 4.58
C PRO A 59 10.93 0.41 5.58
N ILE A 60 9.75 0.79 6.08
CA ILE A 60 8.93 0.01 7.00
C ILE A 60 7.47 0.07 6.57
N ALA A 61 6.88 -1.08 6.26
CA ALA A 61 5.44 -1.20 6.06
C ALA A 61 4.71 -1.33 7.41
N HIS A 62 3.58 -0.63 7.53
CA HIS A 62 2.71 -0.65 8.70
C HIS A 62 1.40 -1.38 8.39
N ILE A 63 1.20 -2.52 9.04
CA ILE A 63 -0.03 -3.31 8.93
C ILE A 63 -0.78 -3.21 10.26
N GLY A 64 -1.95 -2.58 10.26
CA GLY A 64 -2.80 -2.49 11.44
C GLY A 64 -3.55 -3.80 11.71
N ILE A 65 -3.74 -4.10 12.98
CA ILE A 65 -4.35 -5.34 13.48
C ILE A 65 -5.69 -4.97 14.16
N PHE A 66 -6.79 -5.49 13.63
CA PHE A 66 -8.15 -5.12 14.06
C PHE A 66 -8.97 -6.35 14.45
N SER A 67 -9.86 -6.18 15.42
CA SER A 67 -10.86 -7.19 15.77
C SER A 67 -11.94 -7.30 14.72
N ALA A 68 -12.74 -8.36 14.79
CA ALA A 68 -13.95 -8.54 13.97
C ALA A 68 -14.90 -7.32 14.01
N ASN A 69 -14.90 -6.58 15.12
CA ASN A 69 -15.74 -5.40 15.34
C ASN A 69 -15.10 -4.09 14.85
N GLY A 70 -13.94 -4.16 14.18
CA GLY A 70 -13.21 -3.00 13.66
C GLY A 70 -12.43 -2.19 14.70
N SER A 71 -12.32 -2.69 15.94
CA SER A 71 -11.50 -2.05 16.98
C SER A 71 -10.03 -2.45 16.82
N GLN A 72 -9.12 -1.48 16.89
CA GLN A 72 -7.68 -1.77 16.82
C GLN A 72 -7.24 -2.55 18.05
N LEU A 73 -6.56 -3.67 17.83
CA LEU A 73 -6.08 -4.56 18.90
C LEU A 73 -4.70 -4.10 19.37
N ILE A 74 -4.67 -3.05 20.21
CA ILE A 74 -3.43 -2.39 20.65
C ILE A 74 -2.44 -3.28 21.39
N ASN A 75 -2.90 -4.41 21.94
CA ASN A 75 -2.06 -5.37 22.66
C ASN A 75 -1.21 -6.26 21.74
N PHE A 76 -1.36 -6.15 20.41
CA PHE A 76 -0.63 -6.95 19.42
C PHE A 76 0.39 -6.11 18.66
N GLY A 77 1.54 -6.72 18.32
CA GLY A 77 2.61 -6.03 17.63
C GLY A 77 3.10 -4.80 18.40
N ASN A 78 3.37 -3.71 17.67
CA ASN A 78 3.69 -2.40 18.23
C ASN A 78 2.42 -1.54 18.27
N ASN A 79 1.72 -1.53 19.40
CA ASN A 79 0.47 -0.76 19.60
C ASN A 79 -0.64 -1.06 18.57
N GLY A 80 -0.80 -2.34 18.19
CA GLY A 80 -1.77 -2.77 17.17
C GLY A 80 -1.27 -2.65 15.74
N HIS A 81 0.04 -2.46 15.54
CA HIS A 81 0.68 -2.45 14.23
C HIS A 81 1.77 -3.51 14.14
N LEU A 82 1.72 -4.30 13.07
CA LEU A 82 2.85 -5.08 12.61
C LEU A 82 3.71 -4.20 11.70
N GLN A 83 4.93 -3.91 12.15
CA GLN A 83 5.93 -3.15 11.41
C GLN A 83 6.89 -4.12 10.72
N ILE A 84 6.93 -4.07 9.40
CA ILE A 84 7.72 -5.01 8.60
C ILE A 84 8.79 -4.23 7.82
N PRO A 85 10.08 -4.53 8.00
CA PRO A 85 11.12 -3.87 7.23
C PRO A 85 11.07 -4.28 5.76
N TYR A 86 11.43 -3.34 4.89
CA TYR A 86 11.64 -3.58 3.48
C TYR A 86 12.78 -4.58 3.25
N ILE A 87 12.49 -5.67 2.52
CA ILE A 87 13.50 -6.70 2.21
C ILE A 87 14.09 -6.58 0.81
N GLY A 88 13.47 -5.78 -0.07
CA GLY A 88 13.90 -5.58 -1.45
C GLY A 88 12.74 -5.40 -2.43
N ASN A 89 13.09 -4.98 -3.65
CA ASN A 89 12.17 -4.89 -4.77
C ASN A 89 12.74 -5.58 -6.01
N ASP A 90 11.85 -5.95 -6.92
CA ASP A 90 12.19 -6.46 -8.23
C ASP A 90 11.33 -5.78 -9.31
N THR A 91 11.89 -5.62 -10.50
CA THR A 91 11.15 -5.09 -11.65
C THR A 91 10.55 -6.24 -12.42
N LEU A 92 9.24 -6.40 -12.29
CA LEU A 92 8.48 -7.41 -13.01
C LEU A 92 7.96 -6.80 -14.31
N ASN A 93 8.18 -7.51 -15.42
CA ASN A 93 7.63 -7.17 -16.73
C ASN A 93 6.57 -8.19 -17.16
N PRO A 94 5.42 -8.28 -16.47
CA PRO A 94 4.39 -9.25 -16.83
C PRO A 94 3.75 -8.88 -18.17
N PHE A 95 3.61 -9.86 -19.04
CA PHE A 95 2.65 -9.80 -20.14
C PHE A 95 1.29 -10.18 -19.59
N ILE A 96 0.34 -9.24 -19.63
CA ILE A 96 -1.04 -9.55 -19.24
C ILE A 96 -1.68 -10.38 -20.35
N ARG A 97 -1.73 -11.68 -20.13
CA ARG A 97 -2.56 -12.63 -20.89
C ARG A 97 -3.80 -12.89 -20.06
N SER A 98 -4.96 -12.40 -20.50
CA SER A 98 -6.22 -12.79 -19.87
C SER A 98 -6.84 -13.96 -20.61
N ASP A 99 -7.49 -14.86 -19.87
CA ASP A 99 -8.32 -15.94 -20.44
C ASP A 99 -9.50 -15.40 -21.27
N CYS A 100 -9.77 -14.09 -21.18
CA CYS A 100 -10.77 -13.39 -21.98
C CYS A 100 -10.29 -13.02 -23.40
N GLY A 101 -9.13 -13.53 -23.85
CA GLY A 101 -8.63 -13.32 -25.21
C GLY A 101 -8.01 -11.94 -25.46
N PHE A 102 -7.65 -11.22 -24.39
CA PHE A 102 -6.89 -9.97 -24.50
C PHE A 102 -5.39 -10.27 -24.32
N GLU A 103 -4.62 -10.17 -25.41
CA GLU A 103 -3.17 -10.08 -25.33
C GLU A 103 -2.80 -8.60 -25.13
N GLY A 104 -2.50 -8.24 -23.87
CA GLY A 104 -2.14 -6.89 -23.50
C GLY A 104 -0.72 -6.50 -23.93
N ARG A 105 -0.45 -5.19 -23.92
CA ARG A 105 0.91 -4.65 -24.03
C ARG A 105 1.75 -5.06 -22.82
N GLN A 106 3.09 -5.04 -22.98
CA GLN A 106 4.00 -5.22 -21.86
C GLN A 106 3.74 -4.15 -20.80
N VAL A 107 3.38 -4.59 -19.59
CA VAL A 107 3.25 -3.72 -18.42
C VAL A 107 4.52 -3.87 -17.61
N CYS A 108 5.10 -2.77 -17.15
CA CYS A 108 6.24 -2.79 -16.23
C CYS A 108 5.75 -2.37 -14.85
N VAL A 109 5.96 -3.25 -13.87
CA VAL A 109 5.68 -2.96 -12.46
C VAL A 109 6.91 -3.25 -11.62
N GLN A 110 7.18 -2.40 -10.63
CA GLN A 110 8.13 -2.72 -9.57
C GLN A 110 7.35 -3.29 -8.40
N GLU A 111 7.81 -4.43 -7.87
CA GLU A 111 7.23 -5.09 -6.70
C GLU A 111 8.19 -5.00 -5.52
N ALA A 112 7.73 -4.45 -4.40
CA ALA A 112 8.39 -4.53 -3.11
C ALA A 112 7.79 -5.65 -2.27
N LYS A 113 8.63 -6.38 -1.54
CA LYS A 113 8.18 -7.37 -0.56
C LYS A 113 8.50 -6.94 0.86
N TYR A 114 7.59 -7.28 1.76
CA TYR A 114 7.70 -7.11 3.20
C TYR A 114 7.27 -8.43 3.85
N VAL A 115 8.19 -9.09 4.57
CA VAL A 115 7.92 -10.36 5.27
C VAL A 115 8.15 -10.17 6.76
N GLY A 116 7.10 -10.38 7.55
CA GLY A 116 7.12 -10.23 9.00
C GLY A 116 6.45 -11.41 9.69
N TYR A 117 6.60 -11.46 11.01
CA TYR A 117 5.99 -12.50 11.84
C TYR A 117 5.08 -11.87 12.87
N LEU A 118 3.90 -12.46 13.05
CA LEU A 118 2.90 -12.04 14.01
C LEU A 118 2.51 -13.22 14.90
N ILE A 119 2.42 -12.96 16.20
CA ILE A 119 1.93 -13.93 17.17
C ILE A 119 0.45 -13.65 17.40
N LEU A 120 -0.40 -14.60 17.02
CA LEU A 120 -1.86 -14.54 17.17
C LEU A 120 -2.32 -15.71 18.05
N PRO A 121 -2.75 -15.45 19.30
CA PRO A 121 -3.25 -16.48 20.18
C PRO A 121 -4.55 -17.07 19.63
N LEU A 122 -4.73 -18.37 19.87
CA LEU A 122 -5.84 -19.19 19.37
C LEU A 122 -7.25 -18.67 19.74
N ASP A 123 -7.36 -17.76 20.71
CA ASP A 123 -8.62 -17.31 21.30
C ASP A 123 -9.33 -16.20 20.49
N LEU A 124 -8.73 -15.75 19.38
CA LEU A 124 -9.30 -14.71 18.52
C LEU A 124 -9.98 -15.36 17.31
N GLU A 125 -11.31 -15.31 17.27
CA GLU A 125 -12.11 -15.92 16.20
C GLU A 125 -11.78 -15.34 14.81
N VAL A 126 -11.61 -14.02 14.71
CA VAL A 126 -11.31 -13.32 13.45
C VAL A 126 -10.54 -12.02 13.71
N ILE A 127 -9.45 -11.81 12.97
CA ILE A 127 -8.65 -10.59 12.96
C ILE A 127 -8.54 -10.08 11.53
N TYR A 128 -8.63 -8.77 11.35
CA TYR A 128 -8.37 -8.10 10.09
C TYR A 128 -6.99 -7.45 10.10
N LEU A 129 -6.21 -7.73 9.06
CA LEU A 129 -4.97 -7.03 8.77
C LEU A 129 -5.25 -5.95 7.73
N VAL A 130 -4.87 -4.71 8.02
CA VAL A 130 -5.13 -3.56 7.16
C VAL A 130 -3.84 -2.83 6.88
N ILE A 131 -3.45 -2.70 5.61
CA ILE A 131 -2.31 -1.89 5.21
C ILE A 131 -2.62 -0.44 5.57
N LYS A 132 -1.78 0.17 6.41
CA LYS A 132 -1.91 1.57 6.83
C LYS A 132 -0.97 2.46 6.04
N ASP A 133 0.26 2.00 5.88
CA ASP A 133 1.27 2.68 5.06
C ASP A 133 2.31 1.70 4.56
N ALA A 134 2.81 1.94 3.35
CA ALA A 134 3.88 1.16 2.72
C ALA A 134 4.54 1.89 1.53
N ALA A 135 4.10 3.11 1.23
CA ALA A 135 4.70 3.98 0.22
C ALA A 135 4.27 5.42 0.49
N GLU A 136 5.21 6.26 0.93
CA GLU A 136 4.96 7.66 1.18
C GLU A 136 4.90 8.44 -0.13
N MET A 137 3.73 9.01 -0.40
CA MET A 137 3.52 9.89 -1.52
C MET A 137 3.91 11.31 -1.11
N GLN A 138 5.20 11.66 -1.26
CA GLN A 138 5.66 13.01 -0.98
C GLN A 138 5.00 13.98 -1.96
N ARG A 139 4.26 14.96 -1.40
CA ARG A 139 3.52 15.98 -2.14
C ARG A 139 4.23 17.33 -2.05
#